data_AF-A0A5J4VFF3-F1
#
_entry.id   AF-A0A5J4VFF3-F1
#
_cell.length_a   1.000
_cell.length_b   1.000
_cell.length_c   1.000
_cell.angle_alpha   90.00
_cell.angle_beta   90.00
_cell.angle_gamma   90.00
#
_symmetry.space_group_name_H-M   'P 1'
#
loop_
_entity.id
_entity.type
_entity.pdbx_description
1 polymer ?
#
loop_
_entity_poly.entity_id
_entity_poly.type
_entity_poly.pdbx_seq_one_letter_code
_entity_poly.pdbx_strand_id
1 'polypeptide(L)'
;MTDEGTRRPLHSDPIDGSNMSFSMSSGLSFGQLVLRLKTDGLPEDEQIAVLQQMIFFASRFESEGIEISSSLFTKTPNKRIKQLCIGLIGMIGQLGVEDEQKEEWIDLCIPLSKLLFSSDNELQRRGKNSLINLIERNEGIASNLLQIGFLDRSSDALNNIPSQSSSSSSSQTTITSSSSFVMNILTILDQMITIASEKISKSGKIMKTLDQLKRSGETAPIRRKADYLKNMIEKEGQMIELESDNEKSNEKIISLEDRIRIQEEQIRNKDERERILQQEKIDCDQQIIRLNQQIETKEKENEQIKSRLASSEEKIQTLEQQSHEKDTRINTLSQEKADIERQIQEQQEQINQNNNKVEILTREKAQCEQRAITAEEQIRTLTTQNTQKDQSIASLTKDKKQAEDKASASEVRCKALEQEKVQKDEKIKTLNQEKTQKDLKI
;
A
#
# COMPACT_ATOMS: atom_id res chain seq x y z
N MET A 1 97.26 -49.90 -54.00
CA MET A 1 96.40 -50.66 -54.92
C MET A 1 96.49 -52.12 -54.54
N THR A 2 95.33 -52.79 -54.43
CA THR A 2 95.08 -54.26 -54.40
C THR A 2 95.81 -55.06 -53.31
N ASP A 3 95.17 -55.43 -52.20
CA ASP A 3 94.06 -56.39 -52.01
C ASP A 3 94.45 -57.83 -52.41
N GLU A 4 94.50 -58.71 -51.41
CA GLU A 4 94.42 -60.19 -51.42
C GLU A 4 95.00 -60.68 -50.07
N GLY A 5 94.35 -61.48 -49.23
CA GLY A 5 93.21 -62.35 -49.45
C GLY A 5 93.43 -63.61 -48.60
N THR A 6 93.32 -63.51 -47.28
CA THR A 6 93.58 -64.65 -46.37
C THR A 6 92.27 -65.23 -45.85
N ARG A 7 91.63 -66.09 -46.66
CA ARG A 7 90.52 -66.94 -46.23
C ARG A 7 91.07 -68.18 -45.51
N ARG A 8 90.80 -68.30 -44.20
CA ARG A 8 90.87 -69.59 -43.48
C ARG A 8 89.49 -70.25 -43.51
N PRO A 9 89.39 -71.56 -43.77
CA PRO A 9 88.16 -72.32 -43.65
C PRO A 9 87.98 -72.77 -42.19
N LEU A 10 86.85 -72.44 -41.57
CA LEU A 10 86.43 -73.03 -40.30
C LEU A 10 85.13 -73.79 -40.52
N HIS A 11 85.30 -75.11 -40.59
CA HIS A 11 84.54 -76.12 -39.88
C HIS A 11 83.05 -75.84 -39.65
N SER A 12 82.25 -76.52 -40.46
CA SER A 12 80.93 -77.01 -40.10
C SER A 12 81.01 -77.97 -38.92
N ASP A 13 80.27 -77.67 -37.85
CA ASP A 13 79.56 -78.63 -37.01
C ASP A 13 78.31 -77.92 -36.48
N PRO A 14 77.09 -78.34 -36.86
CA PRO A 14 75.88 -77.87 -36.21
C PRO A 14 75.78 -78.59 -34.87
N ILE A 15 76.06 -77.86 -33.78
CA ILE A 15 75.67 -78.29 -32.44
C ILE A 15 74.16 -78.43 -32.46
N ASP A 16 73.73 -79.65 -32.17
CA ASP A 16 72.36 -80.14 -32.05
C ASP A 16 71.54 -79.20 -31.15
N GLY A 17 70.96 -78.19 -31.78
CA GLY A 17 69.99 -77.29 -31.19
C GLY A 17 68.72 -78.08 -30.98
N SER A 18 68.64 -78.74 -29.83
CA SER A 18 67.38 -79.15 -29.23
C SER A 18 66.55 -77.87 -29.01
N ASN A 19 65.87 -77.46 -30.07
CA ASN A 19 64.70 -76.62 -30.03
C ASN A 19 63.70 -77.37 -29.17
N MET A 20 63.76 -77.12 -27.86
CA MET A 20 62.65 -77.25 -26.95
C MET A 20 61.55 -76.34 -27.52
N SER A 21 60.77 -76.88 -28.45
CA SER A 21 59.45 -76.38 -28.77
C SER A 21 58.64 -76.51 -27.49
N PHE A 22 58.74 -75.50 -26.62
CA PHE A 22 57.82 -75.37 -25.50
C PHE A 22 56.44 -75.23 -26.12
N SER A 23 55.63 -76.28 -25.98
CA SER A 23 54.21 -76.24 -26.27
C SER A 23 53.60 -75.21 -25.32
N MET A 24 53.52 -73.95 -25.76
CA MET A 24 52.93 -72.81 -25.04
C MET A 24 51.40 -72.91 -24.95
N SER A 25 50.87 -74.14 -24.88
CA SER A 25 49.45 -74.46 -25.00
C SER A 25 48.81 -74.91 -23.68
N SER A 26 49.40 -74.56 -22.54
CA SER A 26 48.70 -74.64 -21.26
C SER A 26 47.91 -73.34 -21.10
N GLY A 27 46.61 -73.38 -21.39
CA GLY A 27 45.67 -72.26 -21.23
C GLY A 27 45.44 -71.85 -19.76
N LEU A 28 46.52 -71.76 -18.99
CA LEU A 28 46.50 -71.33 -17.60
C LEU A 28 46.39 -69.80 -17.56
N SER A 29 45.52 -69.29 -16.68
CA SER A 29 45.50 -67.86 -16.36
C SER A 29 46.74 -67.45 -15.58
N PHE A 30 47.05 -66.14 -15.54
CA PHE A 30 48.18 -65.63 -14.76
C PHE A 30 48.05 -66.02 -13.28
N GLY A 31 46.87 -65.84 -12.68
CA GLY A 31 46.59 -66.33 -11.32
C GLY A 31 46.83 -67.85 -11.11
N GLN A 32 46.59 -68.69 -12.12
CA GLN A 32 46.91 -70.13 -12.02
C GLN A 32 48.43 -70.39 -12.06
N LEU A 33 49.19 -69.59 -12.81
CA LEU A 33 50.66 -69.64 -12.82
C LEU A 33 51.23 -69.18 -11.46
N VAL A 34 50.67 -68.10 -10.89
CA VAL A 34 50.97 -67.58 -9.55
C VAL A 34 50.75 -68.69 -8.49
N LEU A 35 49.58 -69.34 -8.49
CA LEU A 35 49.27 -70.43 -7.57
C LEU A 35 50.22 -71.63 -7.74
N ARG A 36 50.56 -71.98 -8.98
CA ARG A 36 51.50 -73.07 -9.26
C ARG A 36 52.89 -72.76 -8.71
N LEU A 37 53.37 -71.54 -8.88
CA LEU A 37 54.67 -71.09 -8.37
C LEU A 37 54.70 -71.00 -6.83
N LYS A 38 53.54 -70.83 -6.19
CA LYS A 38 53.38 -70.84 -4.73
C LYS A 38 53.47 -72.25 -4.11
N THR A 39 53.34 -73.30 -4.91
CA THR A 39 53.34 -74.68 -4.42
C THR A 39 54.74 -75.07 -3.96
N ASP A 40 54.89 -75.40 -2.67
CA ASP A 40 56.18 -75.78 -2.10
C ASP A 40 56.73 -77.05 -2.77
N GLY A 41 58.04 -77.06 -3.05
CA GLY A 41 58.73 -78.21 -3.63
C GLY A 41 58.63 -78.35 -5.16
N LEU A 42 58.16 -77.33 -5.87
CA LEU A 42 58.17 -77.31 -7.34
C LEU A 42 59.61 -77.48 -7.89
N PRO A 43 59.88 -78.40 -8.84
CA PRO A 43 61.21 -78.55 -9.43
C PRO A 43 61.71 -77.27 -10.09
N GLU A 44 63.02 -77.02 -10.08
CA GLU A 44 63.61 -75.80 -10.64
C GLU A 44 63.27 -75.59 -12.12
N ASP A 45 63.22 -76.67 -12.93
CA ASP A 45 62.84 -76.59 -14.34
C ASP A 45 61.38 -76.18 -14.55
N GLU A 46 60.49 -76.61 -13.65
CA GLU A 46 59.09 -76.18 -13.64
C GLU A 46 58.94 -74.74 -13.18
N GLN A 47 59.70 -74.31 -12.17
CA GLN A 47 59.75 -72.90 -11.75
C GLN A 47 60.21 -72.00 -12.89
N ILE A 48 61.25 -72.42 -13.64
CA ILE A 48 61.75 -71.71 -14.83
C ILE A 48 60.65 -71.60 -15.89
N ALA A 49 59.97 -72.71 -16.21
CA ALA A 49 58.91 -72.73 -17.22
C ALA A 49 57.74 -71.83 -16.82
N VAL A 50 57.30 -71.89 -15.55
CA VAL A 50 56.23 -71.04 -15.03
C VAL A 50 56.61 -69.56 -15.06
N LEU A 51 57.83 -69.20 -14.63
CA LEU A 51 58.30 -67.82 -14.70
C LEU A 51 58.42 -67.31 -16.15
N GLN A 52 58.87 -68.14 -17.09
CA GLN A 52 58.91 -67.77 -18.51
C GLN A 52 57.50 -67.54 -19.08
N GLN A 53 56.52 -68.35 -18.68
CA GLN A 53 55.12 -68.15 -19.05
C GLN A 53 54.56 -66.87 -18.41
N MET A 54 54.82 -66.62 -17.12
CA MET A 54 54.41 -65.39 -16.45
C MET A 54 55.02 -64.14 -17.08
N ILE A 55 56.29 -64.20 -17.52
CA ILE A 55 56.98 -63.15 -18.29
C ILE A 55 56.22 -62.87 -19.59
N PHE A 56 55.85 -63.91 -20.33
CA PHE A 56 55.05 -63.75 -21.55
C PHE A 56 53.68 -63.10 -21.29
N PHE A 57 53.04 -63.45 -20.16
CA PHE A 57 51.76 -62.87 -19.73
C PHE A 57 51.89 -61.57 -18.92
N ALA A 58 53.10 -61.05 -18.70
CA ALA A 58 53.32 -59.87 -17.85
C ALA A 58 52.66 -58.59 -18.39
N SER A 59 52.10 -58.63 -19.60
CA SER A 59 51.25 -57.59 -20.18
C SER A 59 49.85 -57.52 -19.56
N ARG A 60 49.43 -58.49 -18.72
CA ARG A 60 48.08 -58.57 -18.12
C ARG A 60 48.07 -58.36 -16.59
N PHE A 61 49.03 -57.60 -16.09
CA PHE A 61 49.19 -57.12 -14.70
C PHE A 61 48.42 -57.87 -13.60
N GLU A 62 49.11 -58.71 -12.84
CA GLU A 62 48.64 -59.10 -11.49
C GLU A 62 49.75 -58.82 -10.46
N SER A 63 49.42 -58.02 -9.44
CA SER A 63 50.32 -57.62 -8.34
C SER A 63 50.90 -58.83 -7.59
N GLU A 64 50.13 -59.92 -7.51
CA GLU A 64 50.53 -61.20 -6.92
C GLU A 64 51.78 -61.79 -7.58
N GLY A 65 51.97 -61.54 -8.88
CA GLY A 65 53.15 -61.97 -9.63
C GLY A 65 54.45 -61.38 -9.08
N ILE A 66 54.44 -60.13 -8.62
CA ILE A 66 55.61 -59.47 -8.04
C ILE A 66 55.95 -60.07 -6.68
N GLU A 67 54.95 -60.30 -5.83
CA GLU A 67 55.18 -60.84 -4.48
C GLU A 67 55.77 -62.23 -4.52
N ILE A 68 55.21 -63.11 -5.37
CA ILE A 68 55.72 -64.48 -5.50
C ILE A 68 57.10 -64.48 -6.15
N SER A 69 57.32 -63.67 -7.18
CA SER A 69 58.65 -63.54 -7.81
C SER A 69 59.70 -63.04 -6.83
N SER A 70 59.36 -62.06 -5.99
CA SER A 70 60.24 -61.54 -4.95
C SER A 70 60.53 -62.58 -3.86
N SER A 71 59.53 -63.34 -3.44
CA SER A 71 59.70 -64.42 -2.44
C SER A 71 60.56 -65.55 -3.01
N LEU A 72 60.34 -65.92 -4.27
CA LEU A 72 61.11 -66.96 -4.94
C LEU A 72 62.57 -66.53 -5.15
N PHE A 73 62.80 -65.26 -5.50
CA PHE A 73 64.14 -64.69 -5.70
C PHE A 73 65.02 -64.84 -4.45
N THR A 74 64.46 -64.61 -3.26
CA THR A 74 65.23 -64.68 -2.00
C THR A 74 65.46 -66.11 -1.54
N LYS A 75 64.54 -67.03 -1.86
CA LYS A 75 64.61 -68.44 -1.47
C LYS A 75 65.52 -69.28 -2.38
N THR A 76 65.55 -68.99 -3.67
CA THR A 76 66.27 -69.81 -4.66
C THR A 76 67.76 -69.44 -4.74
N PRO A 77 68.68 -70.43 -4.77
CA PRO A 77 70.08 -70.19 -5.13
C PRO A 77 70.29 -70.13 -6.66
N ASN A 78 69.30 -70.56 -7.46
CA ASN A 78 69.45 -70.69 -8.90
C ASN A 78 69.50 -69.32 -9.61
N LYS A 79 70.63 -69.03 -10.27
CA LYS A 79 70.87 -67.75 -10.96
C LYS A 79 69.88 -67.47 -12.08
N ARG A 80 69.41 -68.49 -12.80
CA ARG A 80 68.44 -68.35 -13.90
C ARG A 80 67.07 -67.99 -13.37
N ILE A 81 66.62 -68.63 -12.28
CA ILE A 81 65.37 -68.29 -11.61
C ILE A 81 65.42 -66.85 -11.09
N LYS A 82 66.54 -66.45 -10.48
CA LYS A 82 66.75 -65.05 -10.07
C LYS A 82 66.64 -64.05 -11.23
N GLN A 83 67.25 -64.35 -12.37
CA GLN A 83 67.17 -63.52 -13.57
C GLN A 83 65.73 -63.42 -14.10
N LEU A 84 64.98 -64.52 -14.09
CA LEU A 84 63.59 -64.55 -14.53
C LEU A 84 62.69 -63.77 -13.56
N CYS A 85 62.86 -63.90 -12.24
CA CYS A 85 62.16 -63.05 -11.27
C CYS A 85 62.46 -61.56 -11.48
N ILE A 86 63.72 -61.20 -11.70
CA ILE A 86 64.13 -59.81 -12.02
C ILE A 86 63.47 -59.31 -13.31
N GLY A 87 63.45 -60.16 -14.35
CA GLY A 87 62.83 -59.85 -15.63
C GLY A 87 61.34 -59.63 -15.50
N LEU A 88 60.64 -60.53 -14.79
CA LEU A 88 59.21 -60.44 -14.54
C LEU A 88 58.83 -59.17 -13.77
N ILE A 89 59.51 -58.89 -12.66
CA ILE A 89 59.30 -57.66 -11.87
C ILE A 89 59.53 -56.41 -12.74
N GLY A 90 60.62 -56.41 -13.51
CA GLY A 90 60.97 -55.30 -14.39
C GLY A 90 59.95 -55.06 -15.50
N MET A 91 59.38 -56.13 -16.08
CA MET A 91 58.35 -56.02 -17.10
C MET A 91 57.00 -55.64 -16.54
N ILE A 92 56.59 -56.15 -15.37
CA ILE A 92 55.34 -55.71 -14.72
C ILE A 92 55.43 -54.21 -14.40
N GLY A 93 56.58 -53.73 -13.90
CA GLY A 93 56.81 -52.30 -13.66
C GLY A 93 56.95 -51.44 -14.93
N GLN A 94 57.23 -52.03 -16.09
CA GLN A 94 57.37 -51.32 -17.36
C GLN A 94 56.15 -51.40 -18.26
N LEU A 95 55.40 -52.49 -18.22
CA LEU A 95 54.22 -52.68 -19.06
C LEU A 95 52.98 -52.18 -18.32
N GLY A 96 53.06 -52.01 -16.99
CA GLY A 96 52.01 -51.67 -16.02
C GLY A 96 50.81 -50.90 -16.53
N VAL A 97 51.03 -50.01 -17.49
CA VAL A 97 50.32 -48.78 -17.84
C VAL A 97 49.36 -48.91 -19.03
N GLU A 98 49.34 -50.03 -19.75
CA GLU A 98 48.59 -50.09 -21.02
C GLU A 98 47.06 -50.21 -20.85
N ASP A 99 46.54 -50.55 -19.67
CA ASP A 99 45.10 -50.63 -19.41
C ASP A 99 44.60 -49.46 -18.55
N GLU A 100 43.58 -48.74 -19.02
CA GLU A 100 43.00 -47.54 -18.39
C GLU A 100 42.23 -47.83 -17.08
N GLN A 101 42.32 -49.05 -16.53
CA GLN A 101 41.65 -49.40 -15.28
C GLN A 101 42.37 -48.74 -14.10
N LYS A 102 41.86 -47.58 -13.70
CA LYS A 102 42.40 -46.70 -12.66
C LYS A 102 42.38 -47.25 -11.24
N GLU A 103 41.75 -48.40 -10.97
CA GLU A 103 41.35 -48.78 -9.61
C GLU A 103 42.30 -49.73 -8.86
N GLU A 104 43.29 -50.36 -9.51
CA GLU A 104 44.12 -51.41 -8.87
C GLU A 104 45.62 -51.04 -8.70
N TRP A 105 46.01 -49.80 -8.98
CA TRP A 105 47.43 -49.40 -8.89
C TRP A 105 48.00 -49.45 -7.48
N ILE A 106 47.16 -49.30 -6.45
CA ILE A 106 47.59 -49.35 -5.05
C ILE A 106 48.19 -50.73 -4.72
N ASP A 107 47.61 -51.79 -5.28
CA ASP A 107 48.06 -53.17 -5.10
C ASP A 107 49.39 -53.44 -5.81
N LEU A 108 49.74 -52.65 -6.82
CA LEU A 108 51.05 -52.67 -7.47
C LEU A 108 52.09 -51.86 -6.69
N CYS A 109 51.69 -50.72 -6.11
CA CYS A 109 52.57 -49.85 -5.32
C CYS A 109 53.10 -50.53 -4.05
N ILE A 110 52.28 -51.35 -3.38
CA ILE A 110 52.65 -52.05 -2.14
C ILE A 110 53.87 -52.99 -2.33
N PRO A 111 53.85 -53.98 -3.26
CA PRO A 111 54.95 -54.90 -3.46
C PRO A 111 56.18 -54.22 -4.08
N LEU A 112 56.01 -53.24 -4.95
CA LEU A 112 57.12 -52.45 -5.50
C LEU A 112 57.82 -51.60 -4.43
N SER A 113 57.05 -50.99 -3.52
CA SER A 113 57.58 -50.29 -2.35
C SER A 113 58.35 -51.26 -1.44
N LYS A 114 57.83 -52.46 -1.21
CA LYS A 114 58.52 -53.50 -0.44
C LYS A 114 59.86 -53.91 -1.09
N LEU A 115 59.91 -54.00 -2.42
CA LEU A 115 61.15 -54.27 -3.16
C LEU A 115 62.18 -53.15 -3.01
N LEU A 116 61.74 -51.88 -3.05
CA LEU A 116 62.62 -50.73 -2.83
C LEU A 116 63.29 -50.78 -1.43
N PHE A 117 62.56 -51.25 -0.42
CA PHE A 117 63.06 -51.40 0.95
C PHE A 117 63.72 -52.77 1.22
N SER A 118 63.97 -53.57 0.19
CA SER A 118 64.70 -54.85 0.32
C SER A 118 66.16 -54.63 0.69
N SER A 119 66.75 -55.58 1.41
CA SER A 119 68.19 -55.63 1.68
C SER A 119 69.02 -56.07 0.46
N ASP A 120 68.37 -56.59 -0.59
CA ASP A 120 69.02 -57.00 -1.83
C ASP A 120 69.10 -55.82 -2.81
N ASN A 121 70.32 -55.47 -3.22
CA ASN A 121 70.58 -54.30 -4.08
C ASN A 121 69.94 -54.42 -5.48
N GLU A 122 69.84 -55.63 -6.05
CA GLU A 122 69.25 -55.83 -7.37
C GLU A 122 67.72 -55.68 -7.31
N LEU A 123 67.10 -56.28 -6.28
CA LEU A 123 65.67 -56.10 -6.01
C LEU A 123 65.33 -54.63 -5.72
N GLN A 124 66.16 -53.95 -4.92
CA GLN A 124 65.98 -52.54 -4.66
C GLN A 124 66.06 -51.71 -5.94
N ARG A 125 67.09 -51.92 -6.77
CA ARG A 125 67.28 -51.17 -8.01
C ARG A 125 66.11 -51.39 -8.96
N ARG A 126 65.56 -52.60 -9.01
CA ARG A 126 64.37 -52.92 -9.78
C ARG A 126 63.09 -52.33 -9.20
N GLY A 127 62.91 -52.38 -7.89
CA GLY A 127 61.81 -51.70 -7.20
C GLY A 127 61.82 -50.21 -7.51
N LYS A 128 62.99 -49.56 -7.41
CA LYS A 128 63.16 -48.16 -7.79
C LYS A 128 62.77 -47.89 -9.23
N ASN A 129 63.41 -48.56 -10.20
CA ASN A 129 63.16 -48.27 -11.61
C ASN A 129 61.70 -48.52 -12.00
N SER A 130 61.08 -49.53 -11.41
CA SER A 130 59.65 -49.84 -11.61
C SER A 130 58.76 -48.73 -11.04
N LEU A 131 59.05 -48.24 -9.83
CA LEU A 131 58.31 -47.12 -9.24
C LEU A 131 58.49 -45.81 -10.01
N ILE A 132 59.70 -45.49 -10.47
CA ILE A 132 59.94 -44.29 -11.30
C ILE A 132 59.10 -44.35 -12.56
N ASN A 133 59.18 -45.47 -13.31
CA ASN A 133 58.41 -45.64 -14.54
C ASN A 133 56.89 -45.56 -14.28
N LEU A 134 56.42 -46.06 -13.13
CA LEU A 134 55.02 -46.02 -12.76
C LEU A 134 54.57 -44.58 -12.46
N ILE A 135 55.35 -43.84 -11.67
CA ILE A 135 55.09 -42.44 -11.34
C ILE A 135 55.12 -41.56 -12.60
N GLU A 136 56.10 -41.76 -13.49
CA GLU A 136 56.24 -40.99 -14.73
C GLU A 136 55.06 -41.13 -15.69
N ARG A 137 54.33 -42.22 -15.58
CA ARG A 137 53.27 -42.57 -16.52
C ARG A 137 51.87 -42.32 -16.00
N ASN A 138 51.70 -42.19 -14.69
CA ASN A 138 50.40 -41.92 -14.07
C ASN A 138 50.59 -41.10 -12.79
N GLU A 139 50.14 -39.85 -12.83
CA GLU A 139 50.24 -38.90 -11.71
C GLU A 139 49.50 -39.40 -10.45
N GLY A 140 48.42 -40.18 -10.61
CA GLY A 140 47.66 -40.79 -9.51
C GLY A 140 48.45 -41.84 -8.73
N ILE A 141 49.57 -42.34 -9.26
CA ILE A 141 50.46 -43.25 -8.55
C ILE A 141 51.12 -42.56 -7.36
N ALA A 142 51.44 -41.26 -7.50
CA ALA A 142 51.97 -40.50 -6.39
C ALA A 142 50.96 -40.43 -5.24
N SER A 143 49.67 -40.22 -5.55
CA SER A 143 48.57 -40.28 -4.57
C SER A 143 48.51 -41.63 -3.86
N ASN A 144 48.54 -42.72 -4.62
CA ASN A 144 48.50 -44.07 -4.07
C ASN A 144 49.72 -44.36 -3.18
N LEU A 145 50.92 -43.89 -3.57
CA LEU A 145 52.12 -43.99 -2.75
C LEU A 145 52.01 -43.18 -1.46
N LEU A 146 51.45 -41.98 -1.50
CA LEU A 146 51.17 -41.17 -0.31
C LEU A 146 50.16 -41.88 0.60
N GLN A 147 49.08 -42.43 0.04
CA GLN A 147 48.03 -43.14 0.77
C GLN A 147 48.55 -44.40 1.49
N ILE A 148 49.45 -45.17 0.87
CA ILE A 148 50.08 -46.34 1.54
C ILE A 148 51.14 -45.96 2.58
N GLY A 149 51.36 -44.65 2.82
CA GLY A 149 52.31 -44.15 3.80
C GLY A 149 53.76 -44.24 3.35
N PHE A 150 54.04 -44.11 2.04
CA PHE A 150 55.39 -44.22 1.49
C PHE A 150 56.38 -43.23 2.12
N LEU A 151 55.94 -41.99 2.45
CA LEU A 151 56.79 -40.99 3.10
C LEU A 151 57.25 -41.42 4.49
N ASP A 152 56.34 -41.98 5.29
CA ASP A 152 56.64 -42.45 6.64
C ASP A 152 57.55 -43.68 6.59
N ARG A 153 57.25 -44.64 5.70
CA ARG A 153 58.12 -45.81 5.47
C ARG A 153 59.51 -45.41 4.99
N SER A 154 59.61 -44.43 4.10
CA SER A 154 60.89 -43.88 3.64
C SER A 154 61.66 -43.25 4.78
N SER A 155 60.98 -42.46 5.64
CA SER A 155 61.59 -41.85 6.81
C SER A 155 62.14 -42.91 7.77
N ASP A 156 61.34 -43.94 8.08
CA ASP A 156 61.75 -45.03 8.97
C ASP A 156 62.92 -45.83 8.38
N ALA A 157 62.87 -46.17 7.09
CA ALA A 157 63.94 -46.89 6.40
C ALA A 157 65.25 -46.10 6.37
N LEU A 158 65.18 -44.78 6.15
CA LEU A 158 66.34 -43.90 6.14
C LEU A 158 66.93 -43.66 7.55
N ASN A 159 66.10 -43.65 8.59
CA ASN A 159 66.55 -43.51 9.98
C ASN A 159 67.18 -44.81 10.53
N ASN A 160 66.73 -45.97 10.05
CA ASN A 160 67.19 -47.29 10.51
C ASN A 160 68.45 -47.80 9.79
N ILE A 161 69.07 -46.98 8.94
CA ILE A 161 70.33 -47.37 8.30
C ILE A 161 71.41 -47.46 9.38
N PRO A 162 72.06 -48.62 9.55
CA PRO A 162 73.12 -48.77 10.54
C PRO A 162 74.21 -47.74 10.24
N SER A 163 74.32 -46.74 11.11
CA SER A 163 75.46 -45.83 11.07
C SER A 163 76.69 -46.70 11.35
N GLN A 164 77.47 -47.02 10.33
CA GLN A 164 78.76 -47.68 10.51
C GLN A 164 79.74 -46.70 11.17
N SER A 165 79.54 -46.44 12.45
CA SER A 165 80.55 -45.82 13.30
C SER A 165 81.52 -46.91 13.74
N SER A 166 82.62 -47.00 12.98
CA SER A 166 83.98 -47.32 13.41
C SER A 166 84.24 -48.65 14.13
N SER A 167 84.80 -49.62 13.40
CA SER A 167 86.04 -50.32 13.81
C SER A 167 86.68 -51.08 12.64
N SER A 168 88.00 -50.98 12.60
CA SER A 168 88.96 -51.45 11.61
C SER A 168 89.01 -52.96 11.42
N SER A 169 88.98 -53.42 10.15
CA SER A 169 90.03 -54.22 9.48
C SER A 169 89.44 -55.15 8.40
N SER A 170 90.16 -55.20 7.28
CA SER A 170 90.21 -56.29 6.29
C SER A 170 88.95 -56.63 5.47
N SER A 171 89.16 -56.54 4.14
CA SER A 171 88.42 -57.17 3.03
C SER A 171 87.26 -56.38 2.41
N GLN A 172 87.58 -55.85 1.21
CA GLN A 172 86.71 -55.26 0.20
C GLN A 172 85.40 -56.05 0.00
N THR A 173 84.24 -55.35 0.12
CA THR A 173 83.11 -55.32 -0.86
C THR A 173 81.80 -54.70 -0.33
N THR A 174 81.69 -54.22 0.91
CA THR A 174 80.38 -53.87 1.52
C THR A 174 79.98 -52.38 1.53
N ILE A 175 80.89 -51.47 1.16
CA ILE A 175 80.71 -49.99 1.31
C ILE A 175 79.62 -49.40 0.36
N THR A 176 79.20 -50.12 -0.67
CA THR A 176 78.26 -49.58 -1.69
C THR A 176 76.78 -49.80 -1.38
N SER A 177 76.45 -50.61 -0.36
CA SER A 177 75.05 -51.04 -0.11
C SER A 177 74.20 -49.97 0.60
N SER A 178 74.75 -49.27 1.61
CA SER A 178 74.01 -48.23 2.36
C SER A 178 73.76 -46.96 1.56
N SER A 179 74.77 -46.46 0.84
CA SER A 179 74.67 -45.20 0.11
C SER A 179 73.79 -45.29 -1.14
N SER A 180 73.82 -46.43 -1.85
CA SER A 180 72.90 -46.69 -2.96
C SER A 180 71.45 -46.77 -2.48
N PHE A 181 71.23 -47.40 -1.33
CA PHE A 181 69.91 -47.52 -0.71
C PHE A 181 69.28 -46.16 -0.40
N VAL A 182 70.03 -45.28 0.27
CA VAL A 182 69.57 -43.89 0.55
C VAL A 182 69.23 -43.16 -0.73
N MET A 183 70.11 -43.19 -1.72
CA MET A 183 69.92 -42.44 -2.96
C MET A 183 68.72 -42.96 -3.75
N ASN A 184 68.47 -44.27 -3.74
CA ASN A 184 67.32 -44.88 -4.40
C ASN A 184 66.01 -44.36 -3.81
N ILE A 185 65.88 -44.28 -2.48
CA ILE A 185 64.70 -43.71 -1.80
C ILE A 185 64.54 -42.22 -2.13
N LEU A 186 65.62 -41.43 -2.04
CA LEU A 186 65.57 -39.99 -2.34
C LEU A 186 65.20 -39.71 -3.81
N THR A 187 65.55 -40.60 -4.74
CA THR A 187 65.18 -40.47 -6.15
C THR A 187 63.69 -40.70 -6.36
N ILE A 188 63.08 -41.66 -5.66
CA ILE A 188 61.61 -41.85 -5.71
C ILE A 188 60.89 -40.65 -5.12
N LEU A 189 61.35 -40.15 -3.96
CA LEU A 189 60.76 -38.97 -3.32
C LEU A 189 60.80 -37.75 -4.25
N ASP A 190 61.91 -37.54 -4.95
CA ASP A 190 62.07 -36.48 -5.94
C ASP A 190 61.09 -36.61 -7.10
N GLN A 191 60.95 -37.82 -7.64
CA GLN A 191 60.03 -38.07 -8.73
C GLN A 191 58.58 -37.84 -8.30
N MET A 192 58.22 -38.31 -7.10
CA MET A 192 56.90 -38.08 -6.52
C MET A 192 56.64 -36.58 -6.34
N ILE A 193 57.57 -35.82 -5.79
CA ILE A 193 57.41 -34.37 -5.58
C ILE A 193 57.35 -33.60 -6.90
N THR A 194 58.08 -34.05 -7.92
CA THR A 194 58.13 -33.36 -9.22
C THR A 194 56.89 -33.61 -10.07
N ILE A 195 56.32 -34.82 -9.98
CA ILE A 195 55.19 -35.25 -10.83
C ILE A 195 53.85 -35.18 -10.13
N ALA A 196 53.80 -35.33 -8.80
CA ALA A 196 52.54 -35.21 -8.08
C ALA A 196 51.96 -33.80 -8.28
N SER A 197 50.80 -33.73 -8.94
CA SER A 197 49.91 -32.56 -8.85
C SER A 197 49.27 -32.45 -7.46
N GLU A 198 49.37 -33.53 -6.67
CA GLU A 198 48.83 -33.58 -5.33
C GLU A 198 49.74 -32.90 -4.32
N LYS A 199 49.09 -32.08 -3.49
CA LYS A 199 49.66 -31.36 -2.37
C LYS A 199 50.29 -32.31 -1.35
N ILE A 200 51.61 -32.49 -1.44
CA ILE A 200 52.37 -33.29 -0.47
C ILE A 200 52.32 -32.57 0.88
N SER A 201 51.57 -33.16 1.83
CA SER A 201 51.48 -32.63 3.18
C SER A 201 52.87 -32.66 3.85
N LYS A 202 53.19 -31.61 4.62
CA LYS A 202 54.42 -31.50 5.42
C LYS A 202 54.47 -32.65 6.45
N SER A 203 54.98 -33.83 6.08
CA SER A 203 55.20 -34.92 7.04
C SER A 203 56.36 -34.53 7.96
N GLY A 204 56.06 -34.33 9.24
CA GLY A 204 57.06 -33.96 10.23
C GLY A 204 58.17 -35.00 10.40
N LYS A 205 57.91 -36.27 10.04
CA LYS A 205 58.91 -37.35 10.10
C LYS A 205 59.91 -37.26 8.95
N ILE A 206 59.42 -37.20 7.70
CA ILE A 206 60.31 -37.11 6.53
C ILE A 206 61.13 -35.82 6.54
N MET A 207 60.56 -34.70 6.99
CA MET A 207 61.27 -33.43 7.12
C MET A 207 62.46 -33.52 8.08
N LYS A 208 62.27 -34.17 9.25
CA LYS A 208 63.35 -34.41 10.22
C LYS A 208 64.44 -35.31 9.64
N THR A 209 64.05 -36.38 8.93
CA THR A 209 65.00 -37.30 8.29
C THR A 209 65.77 -36.65 7.15
N LEU A 210 65.14 -35.81 6.33
CA LEU A 210 65.82 -35.03 5.28
C LEU A 210 66.80 -34.02 5.89
N ASP A 211 66.42 -33.36 6.98
CA ASP A 211 67.33 -32.48 7.75
C ASP A 211 68.54 -33.23 8.32
N GLN A 212 68.33 -34.44 8.82
CA GLN A 212 69.40 -35.31 9.28
C GLN A 212 70.31 -35.72 8.11
N LEU A 213 69.77 -36.22 7.01
CA LEU A 213 70.53 -36.61 5.82
C LEU A 213 71.29 -35.45 5.17
N LYS A 214 70.76 -34.22 5.24
CA LYS A 214 71.47 -33.00 4.83
C LYS A 214 72.75 -32.79 5.64
N ARG A 215 72.73 -33.09 6.94
CA ARG A 215 73.86 -32.88 7.87
C ARG A 215 74.83 -34.06 7.91
N SER A 216 74.32 -35.29 7.93
CA SER A 216 75.09 -36.52 8.17
C SER A 216 75.15 -37.47 6.98
N GLY A 217 74.61 -37.08 5.81
CA GLY A 217 74.60 -37.93 4.63
C GLY A 217 76.01 -38.33 4.18
N GLU A 218 76.19 -39.62 3.92
CA GLU A 218 77.48 -40.25 3.61
C GLU A 218 78.17 -39.64 2.38
N THR A 219 77.38 -39.20 1.38
CA THR A 219 77.91 -38.62 0.13
C THR A 219 77.36 -37.22 -0.15
N ALA A 220 78.12 -36.39 -0.87
CA ALA A 220 77.68 -35.04 -1.26
C ALA A 220 76.41 -35.03 -2.13
N PRO A 221 76.19 -35.96 -3.08
CA PRO A 221 74.93 -36.06 -3.82
C PRO A 221 73.71 -36.29 -2.92
N ILE A 222 73.82 -37.17 -1.92
CA ILE A 222 72.75 -37.44 -0.95
C ILE A 222 72.39 -36.16 -0.19
N ARG A 223 73.39 -35.44 0.33
CA ARG A 223 73.16 -34.19 1.07
C ARG A 223 72.45 -33.12 0.23
N ARG A 224 72.88 -32.95 -1.03
CA ARG A 224 72.26 -31.99 -1.96
C ARG A 224 70.82 -32.37 -2.30
N LYS A 225 70.58 -33.66 -2.56
CA LYS A 225 69.23 -34.16 -2.89
C LYS A 225 68.28 -34.00 -1.71
N ALA A 226 68.72 -34.33 -0.50
CA ALA A 226 67.92 -34.14 0.71
C ALA A 226 67.56 -32.67 0.96
N ASP A 227 68.51 -31.75 0.74
CA ASP A 227 68.27 -30.30 0.86
C ASP A 227 67.26 -29.79 -0.17
N TYR A 228 67.40 -30.21 -1.42
CA TYR A 228 66.47 -29.85 -2.50
C TYR A 228 65.02 -30.29 -2.17
N LEU A 229 64.85 -31.56 -1.78
CA LEU A 229 63.52 -32.11 -1.46
C LEU A 229 62.88 -31.40 -0.28
N LYS A 230 63.68 -31.09 0.75
CA LYS A 230 63.21 -30.34 1.91
C LYS A 230 62.63 -28.98 1.52
N ASN A 231 63.37 -28.20 0.73
CA ASN A 231 62.95 -26.86 0.31
C ASN A 231 61.69 -26.91 -0.58
N MET A 232 61.56 -27.94 -1.42
CA MET A 232 60.36 -28.14 -2.24
C MET A 232 59.12 -28.41 -1.40
N ILE A 233 59.18 -29.36 -0.46
CA ILE A 233 58.05 -29.69 0.43
C ILE A 233 57.65 -28.47 1.28
N GLU A 234 58.61 -27.67 1.75
CA GLU A 234 58.33 -26.43 2.50
C GLU A 234 57.57 -25.39 1.68
N LYS A 235 57.99 -25.16 0.44
CA LYS A 235 57.38 -24.20 -0.48
C LYS A 235 55.94 -24.60 -0.82
N GLU A 236 55.72 -25.88 -1.10
CA GLU A 236 54.41 -26.38 -1.47
C GLU A 236 53.42 -26.30 -0.31
N GLY A 237 53.83 -26.68 0.90
CA GLY A 237 52.96 -26.55 2.07
C GLY A 237 52.68 -25.10 2.51
N GLN A 238 53.37 -24.08 2.01
CA GLN A 238 53.00 -22.67 2.22
C GLN A 238 51.90 -22.20 1.25
N MET A 239 51.90 -22.70 0.01
CA MET A 239 50.87 -22.38 -0.97
C MET A 239 49.48 -22.84 -0.51
N ILE A 240 49.40 -24.00 0.15
CA ILE A 240 48.15 -24.58 0.66
C ILE A 240 47.49 -23.69 1.74
N GLU A 241 48.29 -23.17 2.67
CA GLU A 241 47.80 -22.27 3.73
C GLU A 241 47.26 -20.97 3.12
N LEU A 242 47.99 -20.40 2.16
CA LEU A 242 47.59 -19.18 1.46
C LEU A 242 46.27 -19.35 0.69
N GLU A 243 46.11 -20.48 0.01
CA GLU A 243 44.90 -20.80 -0.77
C GLU A 243 43.67 -20.96 0.12
N SER A 244 43.81 -21.66 1.25
CA SER A 244 42.74 -21.79 2.27
C SER A 244 42.29 -20.43 2.82
N ASP A 245 43.24 -19.53 3.11
CA ASP A 245 42.90 -18.21 3.63
C ASP A 245 42.26 -17.31 2.56
N ASN A 246 42.69 -17.45 1.30
CA ASN A 246 42.09 -16.76 0.18
C ASN A 246 40.64 -17.21 -0.05
N GLU A 247 40.36 -18.50 0.09
CA GLU A 247 39.01 -19.09 -0.05
C GLU A 247 38.05 -18.52 1.02
N LYS A 248 38.49 -18.48 2.29
CA LYS A 248 37.73 -17.85 3.38
C LYS A 248 37.50 -16.35 3.16
N SER A 249 38.50 -15.65 2.64
CA SER A 249 38.38 -14.23 2.31
C SER A 249 37.33 -14.01 1.20
N ASN A 250 37.34 -14.87 0.19
CA ASN A 250 36.41 -14.82 -0.93
C ASN A 250 34.96 -15.07 -0.49
N GLU A 251 34.72 -16.06 0.38
CA GLU A 251 33.41 -16.30 0.98
C GLU A 251 32.90 -15.07 1.76
N LYS A 252 33.80 -14.40 2.51
CA LYS A 252 33.45 -13.19 3.25
C LYS A 252 33.12 -12.02 2.34
N ILE A 253 33.82 -11.88 1.21
CA ILE A 253 33.52 -10.86 0.19
C ILE A 253 32.10 -11.09 -0.36
N ILE A 254 31.78 -12.33 -0.77
CA ILE A 254 30.45 -12.68 -1.29
C ILE A 254 29.36 -12.33 -0.27
N SER A 255 29.56 -12.70 1.01
CA SER A 255 28.61 -12.38 2.08
C SER A 255 28.42 -10.88 2.29
N LEU A 256 29.49 -10.08 2.18
CA LEU A 256 29.42 -8.63 2.30
C LEU A 256 28.74 -7.98 1.08
N GLU A 257 29.01 -8.47 -0.12
CA GLU A 257 28.37 -8.01 -1.36
C GLU A 257 26.86 -8.25 -1.33
N ASP A 258 26.42 -9.43 -0.89
CA ASP A 258 25.00 -9.73 -0.72
C ASP A 258 24.34 -8.84 0.33
N ARG A 259 25.04 -8.57 1.45
CA ARG A 259 24.54 -7.65 2.46
C ARG A 259 24.40 -6.22 1.93
N ILE A 260 25.37 -5.74 1.15
CA ILE A 260 25.32 -4.42 0.50
C ILE A 260 24.12 -4.37 -0.45
N ARG A 261 23.94 -5.40 -1.29
CA ARG A 261 22.81 -5.48 -2.23
C ARG A 261 21.45 -5.37 -1.53
N ILE A 262 21.27 -6.09 -0.41
CA ILE A 262 20.05 -6.03 0.39
C ILE A 262 19.86 -4.63 1.00
N GLN A 263 20.93 -4.02 1.51
CA GLN A 263 20.86 -2.67 2.09
C GLN A 263 20.52 -1.61 1.04
N GLU A 264 21.09 -1.69 -0.16
CA GLU A 264 20.76 -0.79 -1.28
C GLU A 264 19.29 -0.92 -1.69
N GLU A 265 18.75 -2.15 -1.71
CA GLU A 265 17.33 -2.36 -2.01
C GLU A 265 16.42 -1.79 -0.91
N GLN A 266 16.80 -1.91 0.36
CA GLN A 266 16.08 -1.27 1.46
C GLN A 266 16.10 0.26 1.35
N ILE A 267 17.22 0.86 0.94
CA ILE A 267 17.32 2.30 0.71
C ILE A 267 16.39 2.72 -0.42
N ARG A 268 16.44 2.06 -1.59
CA ARG A 268 15.53 2.34 -2.71
C ARG A 268 14.06 2.27 -2.31
N ASN A 269 13.69 1.26 -1.53
CA ASN A 269 12.31 1.10 -1.03
C ASN A 269 11.90 2.21 -0.05
N LYS A 270 12.83 2.71 0.77
CA LYS A 270 12.57 3.85 1.66
C LYS A 270 12.42 5.15 0.87
N ASP A 271 13.30 5.39 -0.10
CA ASP A 271 13.25 6.59 -0.94
C ASP A 271 11.95 6.64 -1.77
N GLU A 272 11.47 5.49 -2.26
CA GLU A 272 10.19 5.41 -2.98
C GLU A 272 9.00 5.69 -2.04
N ARG A 273 9.00 5.13 -0.83
CA ARG A 273 7.96 5.42 0.18
C ARG A 273 7.96 6.89 0.57
N GLU A 274 9.13 7.51 0.72
CA GLU A 274 9.25 8.93 1.03
C GLU A 274 8.71 9.79 -0.10
N ARG A 275 8.99 9.45 -1.36
CA ARG A 275 8.42 10.14 -2.52
C ARG A 275 6.89 10.04 -2.55
N ILE A 276 6.31 8.88 -2.28
CA ILE A 276 4.86 8.69 -2.20
C ILE A 276 4.26 9.56 -1.09
N LEU A 277 4.84 9.52 0.12
CA LEU A 277 4.37 10.33 1.26
C LEU A 277 4.46 11.84 0.99
N GLN A 278 5.53 12.29 0.32
CA GLN A 278 5.67 13.68 -0.09
C GLN A 278 4.58 14.08 -1.11
N GLN A 279 4.26 13.20 -2.06
CA GLN A 279 3.20 13.45 -3.04
C GLN A 279 1.82 13.51 -2.37
N GLU A 280 1.51 12.56 -1.48
CA GLU A 280 0.24 12.55 -0.72
C GLU A 280 0.09 13.81 0.14
N LYS A 281 1.19 14.30 0.72
CA LYS A 281 1.20 15.55 1.47
C LYS A 281 0.87 16.75 0.56
N ILE A 282 1.49 16.83 -0.62
CA ILE A 282 1.21 17.89 -1.60
C ILE A 282 -0.27 17.85 -2.03
N ASP A 283 -0.82 16.67 -2.28
CA ASP A 283 -2.21 16.51 -2.70
C ASP A 283 -3.19 16.92 -1.58
N CYS A 284 -2.90 16.54 -0.33
CA CYS A 284 -3.64 17.00 0.85
C CYS A 284 -3.60 18.53 0.99
N ASP A 285 -2.42 19.14 0.87
CA ASP A 285 -2.25 20.59 0.96
C ASP A 285 -3.05 21.32 -0.15
N GLN A 286 -3.05 20.78 -1.37
CA GLN A 286 -3.87 21.31 -2.47
C GLN A 286 -5.38 21.18 -2.18
N GLN A 287 -5.81 20.08 -1.58
CA GLN A 287 -7.22 19.90 -1.20
C GLN A 287 -7.64 20.91 -0.13
N ILE A 288 -6.78 21.15 0.87
CA ILE A 288 -7.01 22.17 1.91
C ILE A 288 -7.14 23.56 1.28
N ILE A 289 -6.27 23.91 0.33
CA ILE A 289 -6.35 25.20 -0.38
C ILE A 289 -7.69 25.35 -1.11
N ARG A 290 -8.15 24.32 -1.83
CA ARG A 290 -9.45 24.35 -2.53
C ARG A 290 -10.62 24.50 -1.55
N LEU A 291 -10.61 23.77 -0.44
CA LEU A 291 -11.65 23.86 0.58
C LEU A 291 -11.68 25.26 1.23
N ASN A 292 -10.52 25.82 1.54
CA ASN A 292 -10.43 27.17 2.10
C ASN A 292 -10.98 28.23 1.14
N GLN A 293 -10.71 28.10 -0.17
CA GLN A 293 -11.30 29.00 -1.18
C GLN A 293 -12.83 28.88 -1.26
N GLN A 294 -13.37 27.66 -1.12
CA GLN A 294 -14.82 27.44 -1.07
C GLN A 294 -15.44 28.04 0.20
N ILE A 295 -14.77 27.90 1.35
CA ILE A 295 -15.19 28.51 2.62
C ILE A 295 -15.22 30.04 2.46
N GLU A 296 -14.15 30.65 1.96
CA GLU A 296 -14.10 32.11 1.76
C GLU A 296 -15.22 32.61 0.82
N THR A 297 -15.50 31.86 -0.25
CA THR A 297 -16.60 32.18 -1.17
C THR A 297 -17.95 32.09 -0.46
N LYS A 298 -18.17 31.03 0.34
CA LYS A 298 -19.40 30.84 1.11
C LYS A 298 -19.57 31.89 2.20
N GLU A 299 -18.49 32.32 2.85
CA GLU A 299 -18.52 33.41 3.83
C GLU A 299 -18.93 34.73 3.18
N LYS A 300 -18.40 35.06 1.99
CA LYS A 300 -18.82 36.25 1.22
C LYS A 300 -20.29 36.19 0.81
N GLU A 301 -20.75 35.03 0.32
CA GLU A 301 -22.18 34.81 0.02
C GLU A 301 -23.06 35.01 1.25
N ASN A 302 -22.63 34.48 2.41
CA ASN A 302 -23.38 34.56 3.65
C ASN A 302 -23.46 36.01 4.17
N GLU A 303 -22.37 36.78 4.07
CA GLU A 303 -22.36 38.20 4.42
C GLU A 303 -23.27 39.03 3.49
N GLN A 304 -23.30 38.68 2.20
CA GLN A 304 -24.23 39.28 1.24
C GLN A 304 -25.69 38.94 1.58
N ILE A 305 -25.99 37.70 1.96
CA ILE A 305 -27.34 37.30 2.40
C ILE A 305 -27.72 38.07 3.67
N LYS A 306 -26.82 38.17 4.65
CA LYS A 306 -27.05 38.86 5.91
C LYS A 306 -27.36 40.35 5.71
N SER A 307 -26.62 41.04 4.84
CA SER A 307 -26.91 42.44 4.51
C SER A 307 -28.26 42.63 3.79
N ARG A 308 -28.62 41.72 2.87
CA ARG A 308 -29.95 41.72 2.23
C ARG A 308 -31.08 41.46 3.22
N LEU A 309 -30.86 40.57 4.17
CA LEU A 309 -31.83 40.23 5.21
C LEU A 309 -32.06 41.42 6.14
N ALA A 310 -30.99 42.07 6.61
CA ALA A 310 -31.09 43.30 7.41
C ALA A 310 -31.87 44.42 6.67
N SER A 311 -31.58 44.64 5.38
CA SER A 311 -32.32 45.63 4.57
C SER A 311 -33.80 45.26 4.38
N SER A 312 -34.10 43.96 4.29
CA SER A 312 -35.49 43.50 4.21
C SER A 312 -36.23 43.65 5.53
N GLU A 313 -35.58 43.38 6.66
CA GLU A 313 -36.14 43.57 8.00
C GLU A 313 -36.48 45.05 8.26
N GLU A 314 -35.59 45.97 7.89
CA GLU A 314 -35.85 47.42 8.01
C GLU A 314 -37.07 47.86 7.18
N LYS A 315 -37.22 47.32 5.96
CA LYS A 315 -38.40 47.56 5.12
C LYS A 315 -39.68 47.01 5.75
N ILE A 316 -39.64 45.80 6.31
CA ILE A 316 -40.77 45.19 6.99
C ILE A 316 -41.19 46.05 8.18
N GLN A 317 -40.23 46.45 9.02
CA GLN A 317 -40.49 47.32 10.17
C GLN A 317 -41.13 48.66 9.76
N THR A 318 -40.64 49.25 8.66
CA THR A 318 -41.22 50.49 8.11
C THR A 318 -42.66 50.28 7.64
N LEU A 319 -42.94 49.17 6.95
CA LEU A 319 -44.29 48.84 6.48
C LEU A 319 -45.25 48.53 7.63
N GLU A 320 -44.78 47.84 8.67
CA GLU A 320 -45.56 47.58 9.88
C GLU A 320 -45.93 48.88 10.59
N GLN A 321 -44.99 49.82 10.71
CA GLN A 321 -45.26 51.14 11.27
C GLN A 321 -46.30 51.90 10.43
N GLN A 322 -46.15 51.92 9.10
CA GLN A 322 -47.13 52.55 8.21
C GLN A 322 -48.52 51.90 8.30
N SER A 323 -48.59 50.58 8.48
CA SER A 323 -49.85 49.87 8.68
C SER A 323 -50.51 50.31 9.98
N HIS A 324 -49.74 50.38 11.07
CA HIS A 324 -50.24 50.84 12.36
C HIS A 324 -50.76 52.29 12.33
N GLU A 325 -50.04 53.18 11.63
CA GLU A 325 -50.49 54.56 11.40
C GLU A 325 -51.79 54.63 10.57
N LYS A 326 -51.94 53.76 9.57
CA LYS A 326 -53.19 53.65 8.81
C LYS A 326 -54.34 53.10 9.66
N ASP A 327 -54.11 52.09 10.47
CA ASP A 327 -55.13 51.50 11.35
C ASP A 327 -55.61 52.52 12.39
N THR A 328 -54.69 53.25 13.01
CA THR A 328 -55.03 54.35 13.92
C THR A 328 -55.83 55.44 13.21
N ARG A 329 -55.46 55.82 11.98
CA ARG A 329 -56.24 56.79 11.18
C ARG A 329 -57.63 56.28 10.81
N ILE A 330 -57.76 55.01 10.43
CA ILE A 330 -59.05 54.36 10.12
C ILE A 330 -59.95 54.36 11.36
N ASN A 331 -59.40 54.03 12.53
CA ASN A 331 -60.16 54.05 13.78
C ASN A 331 -60.67 55.47 14.12
N THR A 332 -59.81 56.48 13.98
CA THR A 332 -60.22 57.89 14.18
C THR A 332 -61.32 58.30 13.22
N LEU A 333 -61.17 58.03 11.92
CA LEU A 333 -62.18 58.35 10.91
C LEU A 333 -63.49 57.58 11.14
N SER A 334 -63.42 56.34 11.61
CA SER A 334 -64.61 55.54 11.94
C SER A 334 -65.37 56.14 13.13
N GLN A 335 -64.65 56.65 14.12
CA GLN A 335 -65.24 57.36 15.26
C GLN A 335 -65.89 58.69 14.82
N GLU A 336 -65.17 59.51 14.04
CA GLU A 336 -65.71 60.76 13.47
C GLU A 336 -66.98 60.50 12.65
N LYS A 337 -66.98 59.44 11.83
CA LYS A 337 -68.15 59.02 11.06
C LYS A 337 -69.34 58.68 11.97
N ALA A 338 -69.12 57.90 13.03
CA ALA A 338 -70.18 57.55 13.98
C ALA A 338 -70.75 58.79 14.71
N ASP A 339 -69.87 59.74 15.06
CA ASP A 339 -70.30 61.01 15.69
C ASP A 339 -71.13 61.88 14.73
N ILE A 340 -70.76 61.96 13.44
CA ILE A 340 -71.54 62.65 12.40
C ILE A 340 -72.88 61.95 12.18
N GLU A 341 -72.91 60.62 12.11
CA GLU A 341 -74.16 59.86 11.96
C GLU A 341 -75.14 60.15 13.12
N ARG A 342 -74.64 60.23 14.36
CA ARG A 342 -75.45 60.65 15.52
C ARG A 342 -75.99 62.07 15.35
N GLN A 343 -75.16 63.02 14.93
CA GLN A 343 -75.61 64.40 14.70
C GLN A 343 -76.68 64.49 13.61
N ILE A 344 -76.54 63.73 12.52
CA ILE A 344 -77.56 63.67 11.46
C ILE A 344 -78.88 63.14 12.03
N GLN A 345 -78.83 62.09 12.86
CA GLN A 345 -80.02 61.53 13.48
C GLN A 345 -80.72 62.54 14.42
N GLU A 346 -79.95 63.25 15.25
CA GLU A 346 -80.46 64.31 16.13
C GLU A 346 -81.12 65.45 15.32
N GLN A 347 -80.46 65.89 14.24
CA GLN A 347 -81.02 66.90 13.35
C GLN A 347 -82.31 66.43 12.67
N GLN A 348 -82.37 65.16 12.24
CA GLN A 348 -83.56 64.59 11.63
C GLN A 348 -84.74 64.54 12.61
N GLU A 349 -84.49 64.22 13.88
CA GLU A 349 -85.51 64.23 14.93
C GLU A 349 -85.99 65.66 15.21
N GLN A 350 -85.08 66.63 15.28
CA GLN A 350 -85.44 68.04 15.42
C GLN A 350 -86.28 68.55 14.24
N ILE A 351 -85.95 68.15 13.01
CA ILE A 351 -86.75 68.47 11.80
C ILE A 351 -88.16 67.88 11.94
N ASN A 352 -88.28 66.62 12.38
CA ASN A 352 -89.59 65.98 12.57
C ASN A 352 -90.43 66.71 13.63
N GLN A 353 -89.82 67.10 14.77
CA GLN A 353 -90.50 67.90 15.79
C GLN A 353 -90.95 69.26 15.25
N ASN A 354 -90.09 69.94 14.50
CA ASN A 354 -90.41 71.22 13.88
C ASN A 354 -91.54 71.08 12.85
N ASN A 355 -91.54 70.03 12.03
CA ASN A 355 -92.61 69.75 11.07
C ASN A 355 -93.95 69.52 11.78
N ASN A 356 -93.98 68.74 12.86
CA ASN A 356 -95.18 68.55 13.68
C ASN A 356 -95.69 69.88 14.26
N LYS A 357 -94.78 70.72 14.77
CA LYS A 357 -95.13 72.06 15.28
C LYS A 357 -95.71 72.96 14.18
N VAL A 358 -95.11 72.95 12.99
CA VAL A 358 -95.61 73.67 11.81
C VAL A 358 -97.00 73.17 11.43
N GLU A 359 -97.25 71.87 11.45
CA GLU A 359 -98.57 71.30 11.16
C GLU A 359 -99.63 71.75 12.18
N ILE A 360 -99.31 71.72 13.48
CA ILE A 360 -100.20 72.22 14.54
C ILE A 360 -100.51 73.71 14.32
N LEU A 361 -99.49 74.53 14.15
CA LEU A 361 -99.65 75.98 13.91
C LEU A 361 -100.45 76.25 12.63
N THR A 362 -100.27 75.45 11.58
CA THR A 362 -101.05 75.56 10.34
C THR A 362 -102.53 75.26 10.60
N ARG A 363 -102.83 74.24 11.40
CA ARG A 363 -104.20 73.88 11.78
C ARG A 363 -104.86 74.94 12.65
N GLU A 364 -104.13 75.48 13.63
CA GLU A 364 -104.59 76.60 14.48
C GLU A 364 -104.87 77.86 13.65
N LYS A 365 -103.96 78.20 12.73
CA LYS A 365 -104.15 79.32 11.80
C LYS A 365 -105.43 79.15 10.99
N ALA A 366 -105.64 77.99 10.36
CA ALA A 366 -106.85 77.70 9.60
C ALA A 366 -108.12 77.79 10.47
N GLN A 367 -108.07 77.33 11.72
CA GLN A 367 -109.20 77.44 12.65
C GLN A 367 -109.50 78.91 13.01
N CYS A 368 -108.48 79.72 13.27
CA CYS A 368 -108.63 81.15 13.52
C CYS A 368 -109.20 81.89 12.29
N GLU A 369 -108.72 81.58 11.08
CA GLU A 369 -109.27 82.10 9.83
C GLU A 369 -110.75 81.74 9.68
N GLN A 370 -111.13 80.48 9.94
CA GLN A 370 -112.53 80.06 9.90
C GLN A 370 -113.39 80.80 10.93
N ARG A 371 -112.90 80.99 12.17
CA ARG A 371 -113.60 81.78 13.20
C ARG A 371 -113.77 83.24 12.77
N ALA A 372 -112.76 83.82 12.12
CA ALA A 372 -112.83 85.18 11.60
C ALA A 372 -113.90 85.30 10.51
N ILE A 373 -113.96 84.36 9.55
CA ILE A 373 -115.01 84.31 8.51
C ILE A 373 -116.40 84.23 9.15
N THR A 374 -116.61 83.30 10.10
CA THR A 374 -117.90 83.17 10.80
C THR A 374 -118.27 84.46 11.56
N ALA A 375 -117.30 85.10 12.21
CA ALA A 375 -117.53 86.36 12.91
C ALA A 375 -117.88 87.50 11.91
N GLU A 376 -117.21 87.57 10.77
CA GLU A 376 -117.53 88.52 9.69
C GLU A 376 -118.95 88.30 9.13
N GLU A 377 -119.37 87.04 8.93
CA GLU A 377 -120.73 86.71 8.51
C GLU A 377 -121.79 87.09 9.55
N GLN A 378 -121.51 86.84 10.84
CA GLN A 378 -122.37 87.27 11.94
C GLN A 378 -122.49 88.80 11.99
N ILE A 379 -121.37 89.51 11.87
CA ILE A 379 -121.34 90.97 11.79
C ILE A 379 -122.20 91.44 10.61
N ARG A 380 -122.02 90.88 9.41
CA ARG A 380 -122.81 91.23 8.22
C ARG A 380 -124.32 91.00 8.44
N THR A 381 -124.69 89.91 9.10
CA THR A 381 -126.08 89.60 9.45
C THR A 381 -126.66 90.62 10.43
N LEU A 382 -125.93 90.91 11.51
CA LEU A 382 -126.31 91.92 12.51
C LEU A 382 -126.40 93.32 11.89
N THR A 383 -125.46 93.70 11.01
CA THR A 383 -125.51 94.94 10.26
C THR A 383 -126.79 95.03 9.43
N THR A 384 -127.15 93.96 8.71
CA THR A 384 -128.39 93.90 7.91
C THR A 384 -129.64 94.04 8.80
N GLN A 385 -129.68 93.33 9.93
CA GLN A 385 -130.77 93.44 10.90
C GLN A 385 -130.87 94.85 11.49
N ASN A 386 -129.75 95.50 11.82
CA ASN A 386 -129.75 96.88 12.28
C ASN A 386 -130.26 97.82 11.19
N THR A 387 -129.84 97.67 9.93
CA THR A 387 -130.38 98.47 8.82
C THR A 387 -131.89 98.27 8.65
N GLN A 388 -132.40 97.04 8.77
CA GLN A 388 -133.84 96.75 8.75
C GLN A 388 -134.56 97.40 9.93
N LYS A 389 -134.00 97.32 11.14
CA LYS A 389 -134.55 98.00 12.32
C LYS A 389 -134.55 99.51 12.13
N ASP A 390 -133.50 100.09 11.58
CA ASP A 390 -133.42 101.52 11.28
C ASP A 390 -134.49 101.93 10.26
N GLN A 391 -134.71 101.14 9.21
CA GLN A 391 -135.81 101.34 8.26
C GLN A 391 -137.19 101.25 8.94
N SER A 392 -137.36 100.26 9.83
CA SER A 392 -138.59 100.08 10.61
C SER A 392 -138.84 101.28 11.54
N ILE A 393 -137.80 101.73 12.25
CA ILE A 393 -137.82 102.93 13.09
C ILE A 393 -138.17 104.15 12.26
N ALA A 394 -137.59 104.32 11.06
CA ALA A 394 -137.92 105.43 10.17
C ALA A 394 -139.41 105.38 9.72
N SER A 395 -139.94 104.20 9.42
CA SER A 395 -141.37 104.03 9.09
C SER A 395 -142.28 104.36 10.28
N LEU A 396 -141.97 103.84 11.46
CA LEU A 396 -142.72 104.11 12.69
C LEU A 396 -142.62 105.58 13.09
N THR A 397 -141.49 106.23 12.85
CA THR A 397 -141.33 107.68 13.08
C THR A 397 -142.20 108.49 12.13
N LYS A 398 -142.32 108.06 10.86
CA LYS A 398 -143.23 108.66 9.89
C LYS A 398 -144.69 108.45 10.27
N ASP A 399 -145.07 107.24 10.67
CA ASP A 399 -146.43 106.91 11.11
C ASP A 399 -146.80 107.65 12.40
N LYS A 400 -145.88 107.74 13.36
CA LYS A 400 -146.03 108.56 14.57
C LYS A 400 -146.27 110.03 14.20
N LYS A 401 -145.48 110.60 13.28
CA LYS A 401 -145.67 111.97 12.83
C LYS A 401 -147.03 112.17 12.15
N GLN A 402 -147.49 111.20 11.36
CA GLN A 402 -148.82 111.22 10.76
C GLN A 402 -149.95 111.14 11.79
N ALA A 403 -149.75 110.37 12.87
CA ALA A 403 -150.68 110.29 13.98
C ALA A 403 -150.70 111.58 14.80
N GLU A 404 -149.55 112.21 15.03
CA GLU A 404 -149.43 113.54 15.66
C GLU A 404 -150.14 114.60 14.81
N ASP A 405 -149.91 114.64 13.49
CA ASP A 405 -150.60 115.58 12.59
C ASP A 405 -152.12 115.36 12.58
N LYS A 406 -152.59 114.11 12.63
CA LYS A 406 -154.02 113.77 12.79
C LYS A 406 -154.56 114.19 14.16
N ALA A 407 -153.79 114.01 15.23
CA ALA A 407 -154.16 114.43 16.57
C ALA A 407 -154.31 115.95 16.63
N SER A 408 -153.34 116.71 16.09
CA SER A 408 -153.42 118.17 15.98
C SER A 408 -154.61 118.60 15.11
N ALA A 409 -154.89 117.92 14.00
CA ALA A 409 -156.08 118.20 13.18
C ALA A 409 -157.40 117.94 13.92
N SER A 410 -157.46 116.86 14.73
CA SER A 410 -158.62 116.58 15.58
C SER A 410 -158.75 117.57 16.75
N GLU A 411 -157.64 118.09 17.28
CA GLU A 411 -157.64 119.11 18.33
C GLU A 411 -158.17 120.46 17.80
N VAL A 412 -157.79 120.84 16.57
CA VAL A 412 -158.36 122.01 15.88
C VAL A 412 -159.88 121.83 15.65
N ARG A 413 -160.32 120.61 15.30
CA ARG A 413 -161.74 120.29 15.13
C ARG A 413 -162.52 120.34 16.46
N CYS A 414 -161.93 119.89 17.56
CA CYS A 414 -162.52 120.01 18.89
C CYS A 414 -162.66 121.47 19.32
N LYS A 415 -161.65 122.33 19.09
CA LYS A 415 -161.75 123.77 19.38
C LYS A 415 -162.85 124.47 18.57
N ALA A 416 -163.07 124.06 17.32
CA ALA A 416 -164.16 124.58 16.49
C ALA A 416 -165.55 124.18 17.03
N LEU A 417 -165.71 122.92 17.49
CA LEU A 417 -166.95 122.44 18.11
C LEU A 417 -167.21 123.08 19.48
N GLU A 418 -166.15 123.37 20.26
CA GLU A 418 -166.27 124.08 21.54
C GLU A 418 -166.74 125.53 21.32
N GLN A 419 -166.27 126.21 20.28
CA GLN A 419 -166.79 127.54 19.89
C GLN A 419 -168.25 127.48 19.42
N GLU A 420 -168.65 126.44 18.69
CA GLU A 420 -170.04 126.24 18.27
C GLU A 420 -170.97 125.99 19.47
N LYS A 421 -170.49 125.27 20.49
CA LYS A 421 -171.20 125.04 21.75
C LYS A 421 -171.38 126.35 22.54
N VAL A 422 -170.34 127.16 22.68
CA VAL A 422 -170.42 128.46 23.37
C VAL A 422 -171.42 129.40 22.68
N GLN A 423 -171.43 129.45 21.34
CA GLN A 423 -172.44 130.23 20.60
C GLN A 423 -173.87 129.73 20.81
N LYS A 424 -174.08 128.41 20.90
CA LYS A 424 -175.40 127.83 21.20
C LYS A 424 -175.84 128.13 22.64
N ASP A 425 -174.93 128.08 23.61
CA ASP A 425 -175.22 128.38 25.02
C ASP A 425 -175.52 129.88 25.25
N GLU A 426 -174.85 130.79 24.54
CA GLU A 426 -175.19 132.22 24.55
C GLU A 426 -176.58 132.49 23.96
N LYS A 427 -176.94 131.79 22.87
CA LYS A 427 -178.26 131.88 22.23
C LYS A 427 -179.40 131.35 23.12
N ILE A 428 -179.13 130.30 23.91
CA ILE A 428 -180.05 129.81 24.95
C ILE A 428 -180.24 130.84 26.06
N LYS A 429 -179.18 131.57 26.42
CA LYS A 429 -179.24 132.65 27.43
C LYS A 429 -180.09 133.84 26.94
N THR A 430 -180.01 134.19 25.66
CA THR A 430 -180.85 135.26 25.07
C THR A 430 -182.32 134.85 25.00
N LEU A 431 -182.62 133.60 24.61
CA LEU A 431 -183.99 133.05 24.55
C LEU A 431 -184.65 132.93 25.94
N ASN A 432 -183.87 132.63 26.98
CA ASN A 432 -184.38 132.60 28.35
C ASN A 432 -184.62 134.00 28.93
N GLN A 433 -183.89 135.03 28.50
CA GLN A 433 -184.21 136.42 28.86
C GLN A 433 -185.47 136.95 28.15
N GLU A 434 -185.77 136.50 26.92
CA GLU A 434 -187.04 136.80 26.24
C GLU A 434 -188.25 136.10 26.86
N LYS A 435 -188.05 134.93 27.49
CA LYS A 435 -189.15 134.19 28.13
C LYS A 435 -189.64 134.87 29.40
N THR A 436 -188.75 135.39 30.25
CA THR A 436 -189.15 135.98 31.53
C THR A 436 -189.74 137.40 31.40
N GLN A 437 -189.50 138.09 30.28
CA GLN A 437 -190.21 139.35 29.98
C GLN A 437 -191.69 139.15 29.58
N LYS A 438 -192.14 137.90 29.33
CA LYS A 438 -193.55 137.60 28.98
C LYS A 438 -194.46 137.31 30.17
N ASP A 439 -193.94 136.98 31.34
CA ASP A 439 -194.76 136.66 32.53
C ASP A 439 -195.06 137.89 33.43
N LEU A 440 -195.06 139.09 32.82
CA LEU A 440 -195.49 140.37 33.42
C LEU A 440 -196.80 140.91 32.81
N LYS A 441 -197.61 140.08 32.15
CA LYS A 441 -198.98 140.42 31.74
C LYS A 441 -199.93 139.21 31.84
N ILE A 442 -200.46 138.99 33.04
CA ILE A 442 -201.90 138.90 33.40
C ILE A 442 -201.98 139.01 34.93
#